data_AF-A0A2D7VYC1-F1
#
_entry.id   AF-A0A2D7VYC1-F1
#
_cell.length_a   1.000
_cell.length_b   1.000
_cell.length_c   1.000
_cell.angle_alpha   90.00
_cell.angle_beta   90.00
_cell.angle_gamma   90.00
#
_symmetry.space_group_name_H-M   'P 1'
#
loop_
_entity.id
_entity.type
_entity.pdbx_description
1 polymer ?
#
loop_
_entity_poly.entity_id
_entity_poly.type
_entity_poly.pdbx_seq_one_letter_code
_entity_poly.pdbx_strand_id
1 'polypeptide(L)' 'MKRIVSNIQNLGFTITNAPSEDKKVKQGGIILDQTLVNGKSQGVSVRLINGTKKTAAVKLDKQALSDLLTAVNEVLETEA' A
#
# COMPACT_ATOMS: atom_id res chain seq x y z
N MET A 1 -8.81 3.69 37.74
CA MET A 1 -7.99 3.34 36.57
C MET A 1 -8.34 4.32 35.45
N LYS A 2 -7.39 5.13 34.97
CA LYS A 2 -7.65 6.16 33.94
C LYS A 2 -7.78 5.46 32.58
N ARG A 3 -8.89 5.65 31.86
CA ARG A 3 -9.11 5.01 30.54
C ARG A 3 -8.08 5.55 29.55
N ILE A 4 -7.16 4.71 29.11
CA ILE A 4 -6.27 5.03 27.99
C ILE A 4 -7.10 4.82 26.72
N VAL A 5 -7.42 5.90 26.01
CA VAL A 5 -8.10 5.84 24.71
C VAL A 5 -7.02 5.97 23.65
N SER A 6 -6.74 4.88 22.95
CA SER A 6 -5.90 4.91 21.76
C SER A 6 -6.67 5.52 20.59
N ASN A 7 -6.09 6.49 19.89
CA ASN A 7 -6.62 7.02 18.64
C ASN A 7 -6.19 6.11 17.49
N ILE A 8 -7.14 5.40 16.88
CA ILE A 8 -6.89 4.48 15.77
C ILE A 8 -7.42 5.09 14.49
N GLN A 9 -6.57 5.16 13.46
CA GLN A 9 -6.93 5.65 12.13
C GLN A 9 -6.54 4.60 11.10
N ASN A 10 -7.45 4.25 10.18
CA ASN A 10 -7.15 3.39 9.05
C ASN A 10 -7.10 4.25 7.79
N LEU A 11 -5.93 4.32 7.17
CA LEU A 11 -5.71 5.02 5.91
C LEU A 11 -5.71 4.01 4.77
N GLY A 12 -6.42 4.33 3.69
CA GLY A 12 -6.46 3.49 2.49
C GLY A 12 -6.17 4.34 1.26
N PHE A 13 -5.07 4.05 0.57
CA PHE A 13 -4.68 4.73 -0.67
C PHE A 13 -4.87 3.78 -1.84
N THR A 14 -5.52 4.26 -2.90
CA THR A 14 -5.63 3.53 -4.16
C THR A 14 -4.78 4.23 -5.21
N ILE A 15 -3.80 3.53 -5.75
CA ILE A 15 -2.90 4.02 -6.80
C ILE A 15 -3.18 3.17 -8.04
N THR A 16 -3.68 3.79 -9.09
CA THR A 16 -3.98 3.12 -10.37
C THR A 16 -3.03 3.58 -11.44
N ASN A 17 -2.63 2.64 -12.30
CA ASN A 17 -1.90 2.98 -13.51
C ASN A 17 -2.76 3.84 -14.43
N ALA A 18 -2.10 4.58 -15.33
CA ALA A 18 -2.77 5.34 -16.37
C ALA A 18 -3.68 4.41 -17.20
N PRO A 19 -4.89 4.87 -17.57
CA PRO A 19 -5.77 4.11 -18.44
C PRO A 19 -5.07 3.84 -19.78
N SER A 20 -5.22 2.62 -20.30
CA SER A 20 -4.74 2.25 -21.62
C SER A 20 -5.86 2.38 -22.65
N GLU A 21 -5.53 2.78 -23.88
CA GLU A 21 -6.46 2.77 -25.02
C GLU A 21 -6.71 1.35 -25.56
N ASP A 22 -5.83 0.40 -25.26
CA ASP A 22 -6.05 -1.02 -25.58
C ASP A 22 -7.11 -1.61 -24.66
N LYS A 23 -8.28 -1.90 -25.21
CA LYS A 23 -9.42 -2.50 -24.50
C LYS A 23 -9.12 -3.87 -23.88
N LYS A 24 -8.03 -4.54 -24.28
CA LYS A 24 -7.57 -5.79 -23.68
C LYS A 24 -6.79 -5.58 -22.38
N VAL A 25 -6.20 -4.40 -22.19
CA VAL A 25 -5.43 -4.05 -20.99
C VAL A 25 -6.38 -3.51 -19.92
N LYS A 26 -6.51 -4.28 -18.84
CA LYS A 26 -7.29 -3.84 -17.68
C LYS A 26 -6.49 -2.83 -16.87
N GLN A 27 -7.16 -1.81 -16.34
CA GLN A 27 -6.53 -0.88 -15.41
C GLN A 27 -5.98 -1.64 -14.20
N GLY A 28 -4.66 -1.62 -14.06
CA GLY A 28 -3.94 -2.19 -12.93
C GLY A 28 -3.71 -1.16 -11.84
N GLY A 29 -3.38 -1.62 -10.64
CA GLY A 29 -3.02 -0.73 -9.54
C GLY A 29 -2.76 -1.47 -8.24
N ILE A 30 -2.55 -0.68 -7.18
CA ILE A 30 -2.34 -1.17 -5.82
C ILE A 30 -3.25 -0.42 -4.84
N ILE A 31 -3.66 -1.11 -3.78
CA ILE A 31 -4.24 -0.50 -2.58
C ILE A 31 -3.24 -0.66 -1.44
N LEU A 32 -2.93 0.43 -0.76
CA LEU A 32 -2.11 0.47 0.44
C LEU A 32 -3.02 0.80 1.63
N ASP A 33 -3.20 -0.17 2.51
CA ASP A 33 -3.92 -0.02 3.76
C ASP A 33 -2.92 0.15 4.91
N GLN A 34 -3.02 1.22 5.67
CA GLN A 34 -2.15 1.54 6.81
C GLN A 34 -2.98 1.79 8.08
N THR A 35 -2.64 1.12 9.17
CA THR A 35 -3.27 1.36 10.47
C THR A 35 -2.34 2.20 11.34
N LEU A 36 -2.80 3.39 11.73
CA LEU A 36 -2.11 4.26 12.67
C LEU A 36 -2.72 4.11 14.07
N VAL A 37 -1.86 4.02 15.08
CA VAL A 37 -2.24 4.10 16.50
C VAL A 37 -1.47 5.26 17.11
N ASN A 38 -2.22 6.27 17.59
CA ASN A 38 -1.67 7.52 18.12
C ASN A 38 -0.66 8.19 17.16
N GLY A 39 -1.01 8.22 15.87
CA GLY A 39 -0.18 8.80 14.81
C GLY A 39 1.01 7.95 14.35
N LYS A 40 1.24 6.77 14.94
CA LYS A 40 2.32 5.85 14.52
C LYS A 40 1.77 4.67 13.76
N SER A 41 2.37 4.35 12.62
CA SER A 41 2.04 3.16 11.83
C SER A 41 2.28 1.90 12.65
N GLN A 42 1.27 1.01 12.69
CA GLN A 42 1.34 -0.33 13.30
C GLN A 42 1.37 -1.45 12.26
N GLY A 43 1.33 -1.09 10.97
CA GLY A 43 1.41 -2.05 9.88
C GLY A 43 0.88 -1.48 8.58
N VAL A 44 1.35 -2.08 7.49
CA VAL A 44 0.92 -1.81 6.13
C VAL A 44 0.51 -3.12 5.49
N SER A 45 -0.58 -3.10 4.72
CA SER A 45 -0.95 -4.20 3.85
C SER A 45 -1.22 -3.73 2.44
N VAL A 46 -0.93 -4.59 1.47
CA VAL A 46 -1.05 -4.30 0.04
C VAL A 46 -2.08 -5.23 -0.60
N ARG A 47 -2.86 -4.69 -1.53
CA ARG A 47 -3.69 -5.48 -2.46
C ARG A 47 -3.37 -5.06 -3.89
N LEU A 48 -3.37 -6.02 -4.80
CA LEU A 48 -3.27 -5.73 -6.23
C LEU A 48 -4.67 -5.55 -6.83
N ILE A 49 -4.80 -4.59 -7.74
CA ILE A 49 -5.99 -4.35 -8.56
C ILE A 49 -5.69 -4.81 -9.98
N ASN A 50 -6.62 -5.56 -10.57
CA ASN A 50 -6.61 -5.92 -11.99
C ASN A 50 -8.02 -5.77 -12.56
N GLY A 51 -8.30 -4.60 -13.13
CA GLY A 51 -9.64 -4.18 -13.53
C GLY A 51 -10.58 -4.16 -12.32
N THR A 52 -11.64 -4.95 -12.37
CA THR A 52 -12.61 -5.06 -11.27
C THR A 52 -12.18 -6.02 -10.16
N LYS A 53 -11.11 -6.80 -10.36
CA LYS A 53 -10.65 -7.81 -9.39
C LYS A 53 -9.63 -7.22 -8.43
N LYS A 54 -9.71 -7.64 -7.17
CA LYS A 54 -8.76 -7.31 -6.10
C LYS A 54 -8.24 -8.60 -5.47
N THR A 55 -6.97 -8.64 -5.09
CA THR A 55 -6.42 -9.75 -4.32
C THR A 55 -6.80 -9.65 -2.84
N ALA A 56 -6.49 -10.71 -2.08
CA ALA A 56 -6.43 -10.62 -0.63
C ALA A 56 -5.36 -9.60 -0.21
N ALA A 57 -5.54 -9.01 0.98
CA ALA A 57 -4.54 -8.15 1.58
C ALA A 57 -3.36 -8.97 2.07
N VAL A 58 -2.16 -8.58 1.67
CA VAL A 58 -0.91 -9.14 2.19
C VAL A 58 -0.32 -8.13 3.17
N LYS A 59 -0.21 -8.52 4.44
CA LYS A 59 0.45 -7.70 5.46
C LYS A 59 1.95 -7.79 5.26
N LEU A 60 2.62 -6.65 5.17
CA LEU A 60 4.07 -6.58 5.05
C LEU A 60 4.69 -6.64 6.45
N ASP A 61 5.62 -7.56 6.63
CA ASP A 61 6.45 -7.59 7.83
C ASP A 61 7.62 -6.59 7.71
N LYS A 62 8.47 -6.55 8.75
CA LYS A 62 9.60 -5.62 8.79
C LYS A 62 10.59 -5.87 7.65
N GLN A 63 10.89 -7.13 7.33
CA GLN A 63 11.88 -7.46 6.31
C GLN A 63 11.35 -7.06 4.93
N ALA A 64 10.10 -7.42 4.62
CA ALA A 64 9.45 -7.05 3.37
C ALA A 64 9.37 -5.54 3.17
N LEU A 65 9.10 -4.77 4.23
CA LEU A 65 9.10 -3.30 4.18
C LEU A 65 10.50 -2.73 3.90
N SER A 66 11.54 -3.28 4.54
CA SER A 66 12.92 -2.86 4.30
C SER A 66 13.38 -3.17 2.88
N ASP A 67 13.10 -4.37 2.39
CA ASP A 67 13.47 -4.78 1.03
C ASP A 67 12.73 -3.96 -0.03
N LEU A 68 11.43 -3.71 0.18
CA LEU A 68 10.64 -2.86 -0.70
C LEU A 68 11.19 -1.42 -0.74
N LEU A 69 11.55 -0.85 0.41
CA LEU A 69 12.12 0.50 0.48
C LEU A 69 13.45 0.58 -0.27
N THR A 70 14.32 -0.42 -0.12
CA THR A 70 15.59 -0.49 -0.87
C THR A 70 15.33 -0.51 -2.37
N ALA A 71 14.48 -1.42 -2.85
CA ALA A 71 14.17 -1.53 -4.28
C ALA A 71 13.53 -0.25 -4.85
N VAL A 72 12.65 0.41 -4.09
CA VAL A 72 12.07 1.70 -4.49
C VAL A 72 13.17 2.75 -4.65
N ASN A 73 14.08 2.86 -3.70
CA ASN A 73 15.17 3.84 -3.78
C ASN A 73 16.10 3.56 -4.97
N GLU A 74 16.44 2.29 -5.23
CA GLU A 74 17.26 1.91 -6.39
C GLU A 74 16.61 2.35 -7.72
N VAL A 75 15.31 2.13 -7.89
CA VAL A 75 14.58 2.58 -9.10
C VAL A 75 14.60 4.11 -9.20
N LEU A 76 14.27 4.82 -8.11
CA LEU A 76 14.20 6.28 -8.10
C LEU A 76 15.55 6.95 -8.36
N GLU A 77 16.66 6.30 -8.01
CA GLU A 77 18.02 6.78 -8.33
C GLU A 77 18.33 6.67 -9.84
N THR A 78 17.75 5.69 -10.54
CA THR A 78 17.98 5.48 -11.98
C THR A 78 17.07 6.30 -12.89
N GLU A 79 15.90 6.71 -12.38
CA GLU A 79 14.91 7.51 -13.13
C GLU A 79 15.10 9.04 -12.95
N ALA A 80 16.14 9.47 -12.21
CA ALA A 80 16.49 10.87 -11.92
C ALA A 80 17.17 11.62 -13.08
#